data_AF-A0A2R4BJK4-F1
#
_entry.id   AF-A0A2R4BJK4-F1
#
_cell.length_a   1.000
_cell.length_b   1.000
_cell.length_c   1.000
_cell.angle_alpha   90.00
_cell.angle_beta   90.00
_cell.angle_gamma   90.00
#
_symmetry.space_group_name_H-M   'P 1'
#
loop_
_entity.id
_entity.type
_entity.pdbx_description
1 polymer ?
#
loop_
_entity_poly.entity_id
_entity_poly.type
_entity_poly.pdbx_seq_one_letter_code
_entity_poly.pdbx_strand_id
1 'polypeptide(L)'
;MDSIYDALSPDTAAEVQQLARLIYETRENRRAVLAAAGASDPAQLIERIAAGELAEHPAYEHYLAARILADTHQAARQAMAQRLQEVNGR
;
A
#
# COMPACT_ATOMS: atom_id res chain seq x y z
N MET A 1 28.45 4.42 -5.84
CA MET A 1 26.99 4.62 -5.91
C MET A 1 26.63 5.26 -4.60
N ASP A 2 26.39 6.57 -4.59
CA ASP A 2 25.81 7.20 -3.39
C ASP A 2 24.39 6.68 -3.27
N SER A 3 24.17 5.89 -2.24
CA SER A 3 22.86 5.40 -1.87
C SER A 3 22.04 6.59 -1.37
N ILE A 4 20.73 6.62 -1.65
CA ILE A 4 19.83 7.64 -1.06
C ILE A 4 19.86 7.67 0.47
N TYR A 5 20.47 6.65 1.08
CA TYR A 5 20.65 6.51 2.52
C TYR A 5 21.97 7.07 3.05
N ASP A 6 22.96 7.37 2.20
CA ASP A 6 24.31 7.78 2.66
C ASP A 6 24.34 9.19 3.27
N ALA A 7 23.34 10.03 2.95
CA ALA A 7 23.13 11.34 3.57
C ALA A 7 22.25 11.28 4.83
N LEU A 8 21.70 10.11 5.18
CA LEU A 8 20.78 9.94 6.30
C LEU A 8 21.51 9.49 7.56
N SER A 9 21.03 9.93 8.73
CA SER A 9 21.43 9.29 9.99
C SER A 9 21.02 7.81 9.98
N PRO A 10 21.74 6.92 10.68
CA PRO A 10 21.39 5.49 10.75
C PRO A 10 19.93 5.24 11.15
N ASP A 11 19.41 6.01 12.10
CA ASP A 11 18.02 5.91 12.56
C ASP A 11 17.04 6.29 11.44
N THR A 12 17.32 7.39 10.72
CA THR A 12 16.47 7.85 9.61
C THR A 12 16.53 6.86 8.44
N ALA A 13 17.70 6.33 8.13
CA ALA A 13 17.86 5.32 7.09
C ALA A 13 17.04 4.05 7.41
N ALA A 14 17.03 3.61 8.67
CA ALA A 14 16.23 2.48 9.11
C ALA A 14 14.72 2.76 9.00
N GLU A 15 14.24 3.93 9.41
CA GLU A 15 12.84 4.34 9.26
C GLU A 15 12.41 4.37 7.78
N VAL A 16 13.22 4.99 6.92
CA VAL A 16 12.95 5.07 5.47
C VAL A 16 12.93 3.68 4.83
N GLN A 17 13.83 2.78 5.23
CA GLN A 17 13.85 1.39 4.76
C GLN A 17 12.57 0.64 5.17
N GLN A 18 12.10 0.80 6.41
CA GLN A 18 10.86 0.18 6.89
C GLN A 18 9.65 0.69 6.12
N LEU A 19 9.56 2.00 5.87
CA LEU A 19 8.49 2.60 5.08
C LEU A 19 8.53 2.11 3.62
N ALA A 20 9.71 2.03 3.00
CA ALA A 20 9.86 1.50 1.65
C ALA A 20 9.39 0.04 1.55
N ARG A 21 9.73 -0.78 2.55
CA ARG A 21 9.25 -2.16 2.65
C ARG A 21 7.74 -2.22 2.81
N LEU A 22 7.15 -1.41 3.69
CA LEU A 22 5.70 -1.37 3.89
C LEU A 22 4.94 -0.96 2.62
N ILE A 23 5.46 0.02 1.88
CA ILE A 23 4.91 0.44 0.58
C ILE A 23 4.91 -0.73 -0.40
N TYR A 24 6.02 -1.47 -0.48
CA TYR A 24 6.10 -2.64 -1.35
C TYR A 24 5.11 -3.74 -0.94
N GLU A 25 5.11 -4.12 0.34
CA GLU A 25 4.26 -5.21 0.85
C GLU A 25 2.77 -4.89 0.70
N THR A 26 2.34 -3.66 1.02
CA THR A 26 0.94 -3.25 0.87
C THR A 26 0.47 -3.28 -0.59
N ARG A 27 1.34 -2.87 -1.53
CA ARG A 27 1.06 -2.97 -2.98
C ARG A 27 0.90 -4.42 -3.43
N GLU A 28 1.84 -5.29 -3.06
CA GLU A 28 1.81 -6.70 -3.46
C GLU A 28 0.64 -7.45 -2.84
N ASN A 29 0.36 -7.22 -1.55
CA ASN A 29 -0.78 -7.81 -0.86
C ASN A 29 -2.10 -7.34 -1.47
N ARG A 30 -2.22 -6.06 -1.86
CA ARG A 30 -3.43 -5.56 -2.54
C ARG A 30 -3.63 -6.26 -3.87
N ARG A 31 -2.55 -6.45 -4.64
CA ARG A 31 -2.60 -7.20 -5.90
C ARG A 31 -3.04 -8.64 -5.69
N ALA A 32 -2.50 -9.31 -4.67
CA ALA A 32 -2.85 -10.69 -4.35
C ALA A 32 -4.33 -10.84 -3.94
N VAL A 33 -4.84 -9.94 -3.08
CA VAL A 33 -6.24 -9.94 -2.64
C VAL A 33 -7.20 -9.72 -3.82
N LEU A 34 -6.90 -8.76 -4.69
CA LEU A 34 -7.71 -8.49 -5.88
C LEU A 34 -7.70 -9.67 -6.86
N ALA A 35 -6.52 -10.26 -7.09
CA ALA A 35 -6.39 -11.44 -7.94
C ALA A 35 -7.17 -12.64 -7.38
N ALA A 36 -7.15 -12.87 -6.06
CA ALA A 36 -7.93 -13.92 -5.40
C ALA A 36 -9.44 -13.73 -5.58
N ALA A 37 -9.89 -12.48 -5.65
CA ALA A 37 -11.27 -12.12 -5.91
C ALA A 37 -11.62 -12.05 -7.42
N GLY A 38 -10.66 -12.33 -8.30
CA GLY A 38 -10.85 -12.26 -9.75
C GLY A 38 -11.16 -10.86 -10.27
N ALA A 39 -10.65 -9.82 -9.59
CA ALA A 39 -10.81 -8.43 -9.98
C ALA A 39 -9.46 -7.74 -10.18
N SER A 40 -9.43 -6.74 -11.04
CA SER A 40 -8.23 -5.89 -11.22
C SER A 40 -8.28 -4.63 -10.34
N ASP A 41 -9.46 -4.26 -9.85
CA ASP A 41 -9.69 -3.04 -9.08
C ASP A 41 -10.82 -3.23 -8.05
N PRO A 42 -10.76 -2.60 -6.85
CA PRO A 42 -11.83 -2.70 -5.87
C PRO A 42 -13.16 -2.11 -6.36
N ALA A 43 -13.17 -1.11 -7.26
CA ALA A 43 -14.42 -0.56 -7.78
C ALA A 43 -15.16 -1.61 -8.60
N GLN A 44 -14.45 -2.35 -9.46
CA GLN A 44 -15.00 -3.49 -10.18
C GLN A 44 -15.54 -4.54 -9.20
N LEU A 45 -14.84 -4.80 -8.09
CA LEU A 45 -15.27 -5.83 -7.15
C LEU A 45 -16.59 -5.47 -6.47
N ILE A 46 -16.77 -4.23 -6.02
CA ILE A 46 -18.01 -3.80 -5.36
C ILE A 46 -19.20 -3.70 -6.34
N GLU A 47 -18.96 -3.33 -7.60
CA GLU A 47 -19.98 -3.31 -8.65
C GLU A 47 -20.51 -4.72 -8.93
N ARG A 48 -19.62 -5.71 -9.02
CA ARG A 48 -20.00 -7.11 -9.27
C ARG A 48 -20.74 -7.74 -8.10
N ILE A 49 -20.39 -7.37 -6.86
CA ILE A 49 -21.16 -7.74 -5.67
C ILE A 49 -22.56 -7.13 -5.74
N ALA A 50 -22.67 -5.83 -6.03
CA ALA A 50 -23.96 -5.14 -6.12
C ALA A 50 -24.86 -5.68 -7.25
N ALA A 51 -24.27 -6.13 -8.36
CA ALA A 51 -24.97 -6.77 -9.46
C ALA A 51 -25.36 -8.24 -9.17
N GLY A 52 -24.91 -8.81 -8.05
CA GLY A 52 -25.15 -10.22 -7.70
C GLY A 52 -24.31 -11.22 -8.51
N GLU A 53 -23.29 -10.76 -9.23
CA GLU A 53 -22.38 -11.61 -10.01
C GLU A 53 -21.37 -12.35 -9.14
N LEU A 54 -21.09 -11.81 -7.95
CA LEU A 54 -20.26 -12.41 -6.93
C LEU A 54 -21.07 -12.58 -5.65
N ALA A 55 -20.85 -13.71 -4.96
CA ALA A 55 -21.34 -13.86 -3.60
C ALA A 55 -20.74 -12.77 -2.72
N GLU A 56 -21.57 -12.12 -1.91
CA GLU A 56 -21.16 -11.04 -1.01
C GLU A 56 -19.99 -11.47 -0.13
N HIS A 57 -20.07 -12.67 0.45
CA HIS A 57 -18.97 -13.29 1.16
C HIS A 57 -18.33 -14.41 0.31
N PRO A 58 -16.99 -14.45 0.18
CA PRO A 58 -16.01 -13.60 0.84
C PRO A 58 -15.63 -12.32 0.05
N ALA A 59 -16.34 -11.98 -1.03
CA ALA A 59 -15.91 -10.93 -1.95
C ALA A 59 -15.83 -9.53 -1.30
N TYR A 60 -16.72 -9.24 -0.36
CA TYR A 60 -16.75 -7.98 0.38
C TYR A 60 -15.53 -7.83 1.30
N GLU A 61 -15.07 -8.92 1.93
CA GLU A 61 -13.83 -8.92 2.71
C GLU A 61 -12.61 -8.65 1.83
N HIS A 62 -12.58 -9.22 0.63
CA HIS A 62 -11.50 -8.93 -0.33
C HIS A 62 -11.54 -7.46 -0.76
N TYR A 63 -12.72 -6.90 -1.00
CA TYR A 63 -12.89 -5.48 -1.28
C TYR A 63 -12.36 -4.61 -0.15
N LEU A 64 -12.78 -4.90 1.09
CA LEU A 64 -12.39 -4.14 2.27
C LEU A 64 -10.87 -4.23 2.51
N ALA A 65 -10.30 -5.42 2.43
CA ALA A 65 -8.87 -5.63 2.54
C ALA A 65 -8.09 -4.85 1.47
N ALA A 66 -8.54 -4.89 0.21
CA ALA A 66 -7.89 -4.15 -0.87
C ALA A 66 -7.93 -2.62 -0.65
N ARG A 67 -9.01 -2.10 -0.06
CA ARG A 67 -9.11 -0.68 0.34
C ARG A 67 -8.16 -0.32 1.47
N ILE A 68 -8.19 -1.07 2.56
CA ILE A 68 -7.30 -0.85 3.71
C ILE A 68 -5.83 -0.87 3.27
N LEU A 69 -5.46 -1.79 2.38
CA LEU A 69 -4.10 -1.89 1.86
C LEU A 69 -3.70 -0.68 1.01
N ALA A 70 -4.63 -0.09 0.22
CA ALA A 70 -4.34 1.15 -0.50
C ALA A 70 -4.20 2.35 0.41
N ASP A 71 -5.08 2.49 1.41
CA ASP A 71 -5.00 3.57 2.37
C ASP A 71 -3.68 3.48 3.17
N THR A 72 -3.30 2.28 3.59
CA THR A 72 -2.02 2.01 4.27
C THR A 72 -0.83 2.33 3.35
N HIS A 73 -0.87 1.92 2.08
CA HIS A 73 0.15 2.25 1.09
C HIS A 73 0.32 3.76 0.94
N GLN A 74 -0.79 4.50 0.83
CA GLN A 74 -0.77 5.96 0.71
C GLN A 74 -0.21 6.62 1.97
N ALA A 75 -0.64 6.18 3.16
CA ALA A 75 -0.12 6.70 4.43
C ALA A 75 1.39 6.45 4.56
N ALA A 76 1.88 5.26 4.20
CA ALA A 76 3.31 4.95 4.21
C ALA A 76 4.10 5.83 3.22
N ARG A 77 3.56 6.08 2.02
CA ARG A 77 4.15 7.02 1.04
C ARG A 77 4.23 8.45 1.58
N GLN A 78 3.18 8.92 2.25
CA GLN A 78 3.15 10.25 2.86
C GLN A 78 4.16 10.37 4.00
N ALA A 79 4.23 9.38 4.89
CA ALA A 79 5.21 9.33 5.97
C ALA A 79 6.65 9.34 5.44
N MET A 80 6.94 8.55 4.38
CA MET A 80 8.26 8.52 3.76
C MET A 80 8.62 9.87 3.13
N ALA A 81 7.67 10.51 2.43
CA ALA A 81 7.89 11.83 1.84
C ALA A 81 8.16 12.90 2.91
N GLN A 82 7.41 12.89 4.01
CA GLN A 82 7.62 13.79 5.15
C GLN A 82 9.01 13.61 5.75
N ARG A 83 9.44 12.36 6.00
CA ARG A 83 10.78 12.06 6.52
C ARG A 83 11.89 12.56 5.61
N LEU A 84 11.77 12.35 4.31
CA LEU A 84 12.78 12.84 3.36
C LEU A 84 12.80 14.38 3.27
N GLN A 85 11.65 15.04 3.40
CA GLN A 85 11.59 16.50 3.47
C GLN A 85 12.24 17.06 4.74
N GLU A 86 12.02 16.43 5.89
CA GLU A 86 12.66 16.82 7.16
C GLU A 86 14.19 16.75 7.11
N VAL A 87 14.73 15.77 6.37
CA VAL A 87 16.17 15.65 6.15
C VAL A 87 16.68 16.70 5.18
N ASN A 88 16.01 16.87 4.03
CA ASN A 88 16.47 17.76 2.97
C ASN A 88 16.22 19.25 3.26
N GLY A 89 15.29 19.55 4.17
CA GLY A 89 14.93 20.91 4.60
C GLY A 89 15.70 21.40 5.83
N ARG A 90 16.62 20.58 6.37
CA ARG A 90 17.67 20.98 7.32
C ARG A 90 18.95 21.30 6.57
#